data_AF-A0A9P3UTF8-F1
#
_entry.id   AF-A0A9P3UTF8-F1
#
_cell.length_a   1.000
_cell.length_b   1.000
_cell.length_c   1.000
_cell.angle_alpha   90.00
_cell.angle_beta   90.00
_cell.angle_gamma   90.00
#
_symmetry.space_group_name_H-M   'P 1'
#
loop_
_entity.id
_entity.type
_entity.pdbx_description
1 polymer ?
#
loop_
_entity_poly.entity_id
_entity_poly.type
_entity_poly.pdbx_seq_one_letter_code
_entity_poly.pdbx_strand_id
1 'polypeptide(L)'
;MMQFMNQLTDKPDWHRKIFDETSLSRWEVEALATDETKTFEKTGAISVYDGNVVQFDLAIPKSVKEALQIAAARLEQVPEKAKDWHPESDEKVLDPVHPSLFPLVYGLRRILPVDLVALHDCIERSGEGKTIPVPSEMECYLGEQL
;
A
#
# COMPACT_ATOMS: atom_id res chain seq x y z
N MET A 1 -10.55 12.37 6.57
CA MET A 1 -9.09 12.54 6.26
C MET A 1 -8.80 13.01 4.83
N MET A 2 -9.17 12.33 3.73
CA MET A 2 -8.85 12.85 2.37
C MET A 2 -9.57 14.17 2.05
N GLN A 3 -10.79 14.38 2.56
CA GLN A 3 -11.51 15.65 2.38
C GLN A 3 -10.77 16.82 3.06
N PHE A 4 -10.29 16.63 4.29
CA PHE A 4 -9.48 17.63 4.98
C PHE A 4 -8.12 17.83 4.29
N MET A 5 -7.47 16.75 3.84
CA MET A 5 -6.23 16.84 3.06
C MET A 5 -6.43 17.65 1.77
N ASN A 6 -7.53 17.42 1.04
CA ASN A 6 -7.87 18.20 -0.15
C ASN A 6 -8.05 19.69 0.21
N GLN A 7 -8.81 20.00 1.26
CA GLN A 7 -8.98 21.39 1.74
C GLN A 7 -7.65 22.05 2.11
N LEU A 8 -6.67 21.28 2.58
CA LEU A 8 -5.34 21.77 2.92
C LEU A 8 -4.47 21.97 1.68
N THR A 9 -4.46 21.02 0.75
CA THR A 9 -3.67 21.07 -0.48
C THR A 9 -4.25 22.00 -1.54
N ASP A 10 -5.53 22.37 -1.45
CA ASP A 10 -6.16 23.37 -2.32
C ASP A 10 -5.78 24.81 -1.92
N LYS A 11 -5.20 25.01 -0.73
CA LYS A 11 -4.76 26.34 -0.29
C LYS A 11 -3.56 26.80 -1.13
N PRO A 12 -3.51 28.07 -1.57
CA PRO A 12 -2.37 28.59 -2.32
C PRO A 12 -1.09 28.50 -1.46
N ASP A 13 0.01 28.09 -2.08
CA ASP A 13 1.31 27.88 -1.44
C ASP A 13 1.29 26.89 -0.26
N TRP A 14 0.34 25.95 -0.21
CA TRP A 14 0.25 24.97 0.89
C TRP A 14 1.58 24.24 1.12
N HIS A 15 2.29 23.85 0.05
CA HIS A 15 3.55 23.12 0.08
C HIS A 15 4.71 23.90 0.72
N ARG A 16 4.59 25.22 0.86
CA ARG A 16 5.53 26.06 1.62
C ARG A 16 5.05 26.27 3.05
N LYS A 17 3.74 26.50 3.21
CA LYS A 17 3.08 26.78 4.49
C LYS A 17 3.06 25.57 5.42
N ILE A 18 3.18 24.35 4.91
CA ILE A 18 3.30 23.13 5.71
C ILE A 18 4.55 23.13 6.62
N PHE A 19 5.57 23.95 6.30
CA PHE A 19 6.77 24.11 7.12
C PHE A 19 6.73 25.34 8.04
N ASP A 20 5.63 26.11 8.03
CA ASP A 20 5.43 27.26 8.91
C ASP A 20 4.62 26.85 10.14
N GLU A 21 5.20 27.01 11.34
CA GLU A 21 4.58 26.62 12.61
C GLU A 21 3.25 27.31 12.86
N THR A 22 3.09 28.56 12.42
CA THR A 22 1.84 29.31 12.60
C THR A 22 0.72 28.72 11.75
N SER A 23 1.03 28.39 10.50
CA SER A 23 0.10 27.74 9.57
C SER A 23 -0.27 26.34 10.05
N LEU A 24 0.70 25.55 10.51
CA LEU A 24 0.47 24.23 11.10
C LEU A 24 -0.44 24.30 12.33
N SER A 25 -0.14 25.17 13.28
CA SER A 25 -0.93 25.31 14.51
C SER A 25 -2.40 25.66 14.20
N ARG A 26 -2.63 26.53 13.22
CA ARG A 26 -3.99 26.86 12.78
C ARG A 26 -4.67 25.66 12.11
N TRP A 27 -3.97 24.96 11.23
CA TRP A 27 -4.52 23.78 10.55
C TRP A 27 -4.81 22.63 11.51
N GLU A 28 -4.03 22.48 12.57
CA GLU A 28 -4.30 21.52 13.65
C GLU A 28 -5.63 21.83 14.35
N VAL A 29 -5.85 23.10 14.72
CA VAL A 29 -7.12 23.54 15.31
C VAL A 29 -8.30 23.32 14.35
N GLU A 30 -8.12 23.63 13.06
CA GLU A 30 -9.13 23.37 12.02
C GLU A 30 -9.45 21.87 11.89
N ALA A 31 -8.43 21.01 11.89
CA ALA A 31 -8.58 19.55 11.80
C ALA A 31 -9.37 18.99 13.00
N LEU A 32 -9.05 19.46 14.20
CA LEU A 32 -9.69 19.02 15.44
C LEU A 32 -11.16 19.42 15.54
N ALA A 33 -11.55 20.51 14.87
CA ALA A 33 -12.92 21.03 14.87
C ALA A 33 -13.88 20.29 13.91
N THR A 34 -13.39 19.33 13.12
CA THR A 34 -14.21 18.60 12.14
C THR A 34 -15.18 17.60 12.79
N ASP A 35 -16.28 17.25 12.11
CA ASP A 35 -17.18 16.18 12.60
C ASP A 35 -16.54 14.78 12.54
N GLU A 36 -15.43 14.64 11.79
CA GLU A 36 -14.64 13.41 11.73
C GLU A 36 -14.05 13.05 13.11
N THR A 37 -13.61 14.05 13.91
CA THR A 37 -13.06 13.81 15.26
C THR A 37 -14.11 13.30 16.23
N LYS A 38 -15.34 13.85 16.19
CA LYS A 38 -16.47 13.37 17.01
C LYS A 38 -16.85 11.92 16.68
N THR A 39 -16.70 11.53 15.41
CA THR A 39 -16.96 10.15 14.97
C THR A 39 -15.87 9.21 15.47
N PHE A 40 -14.61 9.65 15.41
CA PHE A 40 -13.47 8.93 15.96
C PHE A 40 -13.57 8.76 17.48
N GLU A 41 -13.93 9.79 18.25
CA GLU A 41 -14.12 9.67 19.71
C GLU A 41 -15.13 8.59 20.11
N LYS A 42 -16.17 8.40 19.28
CA LYS A 42 -17.22 7.40 19.54
C LYS A 42 -16.86 6.00 19.07
N THR A 43 -16.18 5.88 17.93
CA THR A 43 -16.02 4.60 17.22
C THR A 43 -14.57 4.12 17.13
N GLY A 44 -13.61 5.02 17.37
CA GLY A 44 -12.19 4.84 17.08
C GLY A 44 -11.85 4.89 15.59
N ALA A 45 -12.83 5.10 14.70
CA ALA A 45 -12.67 5.02 13.26
C ALA A 45 -12.95 6.36 12.56
N ILE A 46 -12.24 6.63 11.46
CA ILE A 46 -12.38 7.82 10.62
C ILE A 46 -12.71 7.39 9.20
N SER A 47 -13.84 7.85 8.65
CA SER A 47 -14.10 7.72 7.21
C SER A 47 -13.11 8.61 6.46
N VAL A 48 -12.30 8.02 5.58
CA VAL A 48 -11.28 8.77 4.83
C VAL A 48 -11.71 9.08 3.41
N TYR A 49 -12.65 8.33 2.83
CA TYR A 49 -13.14 8.53 1.47
C TYR A 49 -14.58 8.04 1.28
N ASP A 50 -15.31 8.71 0.38
CA ASP A 50 -16.66 8.32 -0.04
C ASP A 50 -16.60 7.03 -0.87
N GLY A 51 -16.70 5.90 -0.18
CA GLY A 51 -16.56 4.56 -0.76
C GLY A 51 -16.38 3.47 0.29
N ASN A 52 -16.77 3.73 1.54
CA ASN A 52 -16.53 2.87 2.71
C ASN A 52 -15.03 2.62 2.98
N VAL A 53 -14.17 3.59 2.65
CA VAL A 53 -12.76 3.54 3.05
C VAL A 53 -12.63 4.19 4.42
N VAL A 54 -12.23 3.40 5.41
CA VAL A 54 -12.17 3.82 6.82
C VAL A 54 -10.77 3.55 7.35
N GLN A 55 -10.18 4.54 8.02
CA GLN A 55 -9.01 4.35 8.85
C GLN A 55 -9.46 3.95 10.24
N PHE A 56 -9.02 2.78 10.71
CA PHE A 56 -9.33 2.29 12.04
C PHE A 56 -8.14 1.54 12.63
N ASP A 57 -7.38 2.23 13.49
CA ASP A 57 -6.14 1.68 14.05
C ASP A 57 -6.38 0.52 15.04
N LEU A 58 -7.63 0.36 15.49
CA LEU A 58 -8.07 -0.73 16.37
C LEU A 58 -8.78 -1.86 15.61
N ALA A 59 -8.86 -1.80 14.27
CA ALA A 59 -9.49 -2.85 13.45
C ALA A 59 -8.81 -4.21 13.63
N ILE A 60 -7.50 -4.18 13.86
CA ILE A 60 -6.66 -5.37 13.96
C ILE A 60 -6.31 -5.58 15.44
N PRO A 61 -6.61 -6.77 16.01
CA PRO A 61 -6.20 -7.08 17.37
C PRO A 61 -4.69 -6.91 17.56
N LYS A 62 -4.29 -6.39 18.72
CA LYS A 62 -2.88 -6.14 19.05
C LYS A 62 -2.00 -7.38 18.82
N SER A 63 -2.49 -8.56 19.20
CA SER A 63 -1.79 -9.83 18.99
C SER A 63 -1.52 -10.15 17.52
N VAL A 64 -2.46 -9.85 16.62
CA VAL A 64 -2.29 -10.06 15.18
C VAL A 64 -1.27 -9.07 14.62
N LYS A 65 -1.32 -7.80 15.04
CA LYS A 65 -0.32 -6.79 14.67
C LYS A 65 1.07 -7.19 15.12
N GLU A 66 1.23 -7.60 16.38
CA GLU A 66 2.51 -8.06 16.93
C GLU A 66 3.02 -9.31 16.20
N ALA A 67 2.14 -10.28 15.91
CA ALA A 67 2.50 -11.47 15.14
C ALA A 67 2.98 -11.13 13.72
N LEU A 68 2.31 -10.20 13.05
CA LEU A 68 2.71 -9.72 11.72
C LEU A 68 4.07 -9.03 11.76
N GLN A 69 4.32 -8.16 12.75
CA GLN A 69 5.61 -7.49 12.93
C GLN A 69 6.74 -8.48 13.16
N ILE A 70 6.52 -9.51 14.00
CA ILE A 70 7.50 -10.58 14.23
C ILE A 70 7.79 -11.35 12.93
N ALA A 71 6.76 -11.66 12.14
CA ALA A 71 6.94 -12.34 10.86
C ALA A 71 7.72 -11.49 9.84
N ALA A 72 7.37 -10.20 9.70
CA ALA A 72 8.02 -9.26 8.80
C ALA A 72 9.47 -8.97 9.18
N ALA A 73 9.78 -8.87 10.48
CA ALA A 73 11.13 -8.61 10.98
C ALA A 73 12.15 -9.65 10.47
N ARG A 74 11.73 -10.89 10.19
CA ARG A 74 12.62 -11.94 9.64
C ARG A 74 13.09 -11.61 8.22
N LEU A 75 12.33 -10.82 7.47
CA LEU A 75 12.65 -10.38 6.12
C LEU A 75 13.45 -9.06 6.15
N GLU A 76 13.25 -8.23 7.17
CA GLU A 76 13.93 -6.94 7.33
C GLU A 76 15.33 -7.08 7.98
N GLN A 77 15.50 -8.04 8.89
CA GLN A 77 16.73 -8.26 9.67
C GLN A 77 17.76 -9.11 8.92
N VAL A 78 18.08 -8.73 7.68
CA VAL A 78 19.17 -9.31 6.89
C VAL A 78 20.48 -8.54 7.12
N PRO A 79 21.66 -9.15 6.89
CA PRO A 79 22.94 -8.44 6.96
C PRO A 79 22.93 -7.18 6.08
N GLU A 80 23.60 -6.10 6.48
CA GLU A 80 23.56 -4.80 5.78
C GLU A 80 23.84 -4.90 4.28
N LYS A 81 24.83 -5.73 3.90
CA LYS A 81 25.20 -6.01 2.51
C LYS A 81 24.11 -6.68 1.66
N ALA A 82 23.08 -7.22 2.30
CA ALA A 82 21.96 -7.92 1.68
C ALA A 82 20.64 -7.15 1.79
N LYS A 83 20.65 -5.96 2.40
CA LYS A 83 19.50 -5.06 2.39
C LYS A 83 19.34 -4.48 1.00
N ASP A 84 18.16 -4.68 0.42
CA ASP A 84 17.77 -4.14 -0.87
C ASP A 84 17.05 -2.80 -0.64
N TRP A 85 17.82 -1.71 -0.59
CA TRP A 85 17.26 -0.37 -0.44
C TRP A 85 16.66 0.10 -1.75
N HIS A 86 15.43 0.60 -1.69
CA HIS A 86 14.74 1.13 -2.86
C HIS A 86 15.58 2.23 -3.51
N PRO A 87 15.73 2.24 -4.85
CA PRO A 87 16.45 3.30 -5.55
C PRO A 87 15.93 4.68 -5.18
N GLU A 88 16.83 5.65 -5.07
CA GLU A 88 16.50 7.06 -4.75
C GLU A 88 15.84 7.29 -3.38
N SER A 89 15.79 6.27 -2.51
CA SER A 89 15.18 6.40 -1.18
C SER A 89 16.10 6.98 -0.10
N ASP A 90 17.41 7.16 -0.37
CA ASP A 90 18.40 7.57 0.64
C ASP A 90 18.40 6.61 1.84
N GLU A 91 18.34 5.29 1.55
CA GLU A 91 18.29 4.19 2.53
C GLU A 91 17.11 4.28 3.53
N LYS A 92 15.98 4.85 3.09
CA LYS A 92 14.77 5.00 3.93
C LYS A 92 13.71 3.95 3.66
N VAL A 93 13.73 3.34 2.48
CA VAL A 93 12.74 2.36 2.06
C VAL A 93 13.47 1.08 1.75
N LEU A 94 13.32 0.09 2.62
CA LEU A 94 13.81 -1.27 2.38
C LEU A 94 12.76 -2.01 1.57
N ASP A 95 13.19 -2.76 0.57
CA ASP A 95 12.36 -3.71 -0.18
C ASP A 95 12.68 -5.13 0.29
N PRO A 96 11.98 -5.70 1.30
CA PRO A 96 12.28 -7.07 1.75
C PRO A 96 12.05 -8.11 0.65
N VAL A 97 11.15 -7.79 -0.29
CA VAL A 97 10.91 -8.52 -1.53
C VAL A 97 10.62 -7.49 -2.63
N HIS A 98 11.62 -7.16 -3.46
CA HIS A 98 11.42 -6.20 -4.54
C HIS A 98 10.54 -6.82 -5.65
N PRO A 99 9.38 -6.23 -6.01
CA PRO A 99 8.45 -6.82 -6.98
C PRO A 99 9.08 -7.14 -8.35
N SER A 100 10.01 -6.30 -8.81
CA SER A 100 10.74 -6.52 -10.07
C SER A 100 11.69 -7.73 -10.06
N LEU A 101 11.95 -8.38 -8.93
CA LEU A 101 12.71 -9.63 -8.87
C LEU A 101 11.86 -10.84 -9.30
N PHE A 102 10.53 -10.71 -9.26
CA PHE A 102 9.59 -11.77 -9.60
C PHE A 102 8.64 -11.35 -10.72
N PRO A 103 9.14 -10.84 -11.86
CA PRO A 103 8.27 -10.43 -12.95
C PRO A 103 7.57 -11.64 -13.56
N LEU A 104 6.43 -11.37 -14.18
CA LEU A 104 5.77 -12.34 -15.05
C LEU A 104 6.66 -12.58 -16.27
N VAL A 105 7.13 -13.81 -16.45
CA VAL A 105 7.91 -14.24 -17.61
C VAL A 105 7.14 -15.33 -18.33
N TYR A 106 6.72 -15.03 -19.56
CA TYR A 106 6.00 -15.99 -20.38
C TYR A 106 6.86 -17.22 -20.70
N GLY A 107 6.23 -18.39 -20.76
CA GLY A 107 6.91 -19.68 -20.93
C GLY A 107 7.60 -20.20 -19.66
N LEU A 108 7.67 -19.41 -18.59
CA LEU A 108 8.33 -19.79 -17.32
C LEU A 108 7.38 -19.76 -16.12
N ARG A 109 6.61 -18.68 -15.97
CA ARG A 109 5.75 -18.47 -14.79
C ARG A 109 4.42 -19.20 -14.94
N ARG A 110 3.85 -19.61 -13.81
CA ARG A 110 2.57 -20.28 -13.73
C ARG A 110 1.46 -19.30 -13.37
N ILE A 111 0.30 -19.49 -13.99
CA ILE A 111 -0.93 -18.77 -13.68
C ILE A 111 -2.02 -19.76 -13.29
N LEU A 112 -2.94 -19.33 -12.43
CA LEU A 112 -4.17 -20.04 -12.13
C LEU A 112 -5.22 -19.60 -13.16
N PRO A 113 -5.61 -20.46 -14.12
CA PRO A 113 -6.39 -20.02 -15.28
C PRO A 113 -7.78 -19.49 -14.92
N VAL A 114 -8.52 -20.17 -14.04
CA VAL A 114 -9.78 -19.69 -13.44
C VAL A 114 -10.03 -20.54 -12.19
N ASP A 115 -9.45 -20.14 -11.06
CA ASP A 115 -9.71 -20.82 -9.79
C ASP A 115 -9.71 -19.81 -8.65
N LEU A 116 -10.64 -19.98 -7.71
CA LEU A 116 -10.72 -19.12 -6.53
C LEU A 116 -9.71 -19.64 -5.52
N VAL A 117 -8.72 -18.82 -5.19
CA VAL A 117 -7.83 -19.09 -4.07
C VAL A 117 -8.51 -18.57 -2.80
N ALA A 118 -8.91 -19.47 -1.91
CA ALA A 118 -9.52 -19.09 -0.65
C ALA A 118 -8.43 -18.77 0.39
N LEU A 119 -8.81 -18.05 1.46
CA LEU A 119 -7.85 -17.70 2.51
C LEU A 119 -7.27 -18.94 3.23
N HIS A 120 -8.02 -20.04 3.28
CA HIS A 120 -7.62 -21.24 4.02
C HIS A 120 -6.65 -22.14 3.25
N ASP A 121 -6.61 -22.04 1.91
CA ASP A 121 -5.78 -22.88 1.04
C ASP A 121 -4.73 -22.07 0.25
N CYS A 122 -4.70 -20.74 0.37
CA CYS A 122 -3.85 -19.87 -0.46
C CYS A 122 -2.36 -20.19 -0.42
N ILE A 123 -1.86 -20.61 0.75
CA ILE A 123 -0.45 -20.99 0.90
C ILE A 123 -0.18 -22.35 0.26
N GLU A 124 -1.04 -23.33 0.46
CA GLU A 124 -0.89 -24.69 -0.09
C GLU A 124 -0.93 -24.68 -1.62
N ARG A 125 -1.75 -23.77 -2.18
CA ARG A 125 -1.89 -23.57 -3.62
C ARG A 125 -0.75 -22.78 -4.26
N SER A 126 0.22 -22.29 -3.48
CA SER A 126 1.37 -21.57 -4.01
C SER A 126 2.22 -22.47 -4.90
N GLY A 127 2.40 -22.09 -6.17
CA GLY A 127 3.16 -22.87 -7.18
C GLY A 127 2.31 -23.80 -8.04
N GLU A 128 1.00 -23.92 -7.75
CA GLU A 128 0.04 -24.55 -8.65
C GLU A 128 -0.14 -23.78 -9.97
N GLY A 129 -1.03 -24.27 -10.82
CA GLY A 129 -1.40 -23.64 -12.08
C GLY A 129 -0.64 -24.17 -13.29
N LYS A 130 -0.79 -23.47 -14.40
CA LYS A 130 -0.22 -23.83 -15.70
C LYS A 130 0.76 -22.76 -16.14
N THR A 131 1.85 -23.17 -16.77
CA THR A 131 2.79 -22.22 -17.37
C THR A 131 2.05 -21.36 -18.38
N ILE A 132 2.14 -20.04 -18.22
CA ILE A 132 1.55 -19.10 -19.18
C ILE A 132 2.32 -19.21 -20.50
N PRO A 133 1.66 -19.49 -21.64
CA PRO A 133 2.35 -19.63 -22.91
C PRO A 133 2.93 -18.29 -23.36
N VAL A 134 3.98 -18.34 -24.19
CA VAL A 134 4.49 -17.14 -24.86
C VAL A 134 3.41 -16.64 -25.83
N PRO A 135 2.95 -15.38 -25.71
CA PRO A 135 1.97 -14.83 -26.63
C PRO A 135 2.54 -14.82 -28.05
N SER A 136 1.68 -15.07 -29.03
CA SER A 136 2.01 -14.96 -30.44
C SER A 136 2.30 -13.50 -30.82
N GLU A 137 2.97 -13.29 -31.96
CA GLU A 137 3.22 -11.95 -32.49
C GLU A 137 1.92 -11.16 -32.70
N MET A 138 0.83 -11.82 -33.12
CA MET A 138 -0.49 -11.19 -33.26
C MET A 138 -1.06 -10.74 -31.92
N GLU A 139 -0.89 -11.51 -30.85
CA GLU A 139 -1.36 -11.14 -29.50
C GLU A 139 -0.54 -10.00 -28.87
N CYS A 140 0.72 -9.85 -29.30
CA CYS A 140 1.59 -8.74 -28.89
C CYS A 140 1.40 -7.48 -29.73
N TYR A 141 0.64 -7.56 -30.83
CA TYR A 141 0.42 -6.44 -31.72
C TYR A 141 -0.61 -5.48 -31.11
N LEU A 142 -0.13 -4.34 -30.59
CA LEU A 142 -0.96 -3.29 -29.98
C LEU A 142 -1.79 -2.48 -31.00
N GLY A 143 -1.76 -2.85 -32.29
CA GLY A 143 -2.38 -2.09 -33.36
C GLY A 143 -1.53 -0.89 -33.78
N GLU A 144 -1.56 -0.52 -35.08
CA GLU A 144 -1.32 0.87 -35.49
C GLU A 144 -2.52 1.71 -35.03
N GLN A 145 -2.50 2.16 -33.77
CA GLN A 145 -3.34 3.27 -33.31
C GLN A 145 -2.46 4.48 -33.00
N LEU A 146 -2.09 5.19 -34.07
CA LEU A 146 -1.97 6.65 -34.12
C LEU A 146 -2.55 7.15 -35.45
#